data_AF-A0AAD9GRL4-F1
#
_entry.id   AF-A0AAD9GRL4-F1
#
_cell.length_a   1.000
_cell.length_b   1.000
_cell.length_c   1.000
_cell.angle_alpha   90.00
_cell.angle_beta   90.00
_cell.angle_gamma   90.00
#
_symmetry.space_group_name_H-M   'P 1'
#
loop_
_entity.id
_entity.type
_entity.pdbx_description
1 polymer ?
#
loop_
_entity_poly.entity_id
_entity_poly.type
_entity_poly.pdbx_seq_one_letter_code
_entity_poly.pdbx_strand_id
1 'polypeptide(L)'
;MTVTTSLFSVVTPSAVSDPLRSVSVYDTTVSTLVAPPGAFDMYILAQSWQPAFCFGKEKQYPGCRAPQSYWRSHLTLHGLWPELSGSAPPSFCSGEAFDADKIEQELGIDTLHQYWPDVKFSEASPQYADFWKHEWTRHGTCSGLKQVDYFTHAINLERNETLAPTPQLVQDNVGGQVDVKKLREAFGDAALKCQHSHGEGGDAKHATLFSQVFTCWQKDARNVPTQRIACPPHIHSEDTCGKGSVSVTIPGFPASAGD
;
A
#
# COMPACT_ATOMS: atom_id res chain seq x y z
N MET A 1 -82.75 -3.70 -12.88
CA MET A 1 -81.54 -2.96 -13.34
C MET A 1 -80.47 -3.15 -12.27
N THR A 2 -79.65 -4.20 -12.37
CA THR A 2 -78.25 -4.18 -12.88
C THR A 2 -77.36 -3.23 -12.07
N VAL A 3 -76.67 -3.73 -11.03
CA VAL A 3 -75.27 -4.22 -10.99
C VAL A 3 -74.26 -3.10 -11.24
N THR A 4 -73.42 -2.79 -10.24
CA THR A 4 -71.94 -2.98 -10.31
C THR A 4 -71.29 -2.66 -8.96
N THR A 5 -70.54 -3.63 -8.45
CA THR A 5 -69.52 -3.53 -7.41
C THR A 5 -68.28 -2.80 -7.94
N SER A 6 -67.59 -2.02 -7.10
CA SER A 6 -66.19 -1.68 -7.32
C SER A 6 -65.45 -1.67 -5.99
N LEU A 7 -64.48 -2.58 -5.88
CA LEU A 7 -63.55 -2.73 -4.77
C LEU A 7 -62.37 -1.80 -5.04
N PHE A 8 -62.08 -0.88 -4.12
CA PHE A 8 -60.78 -0.21 -4.07
C PHE A 8 -60.11 -0.55 -2.75
N SER A 9 -59.02 -1.31 -2.84
CA SER A 9 -58.15 -1.67 -1.73
C SER A 9 -57.29 -0.48 -1.30
N VAL A 10 -57.12 -0.39 0.02
CA VAL A 10 -56.29 0.57 0.75
C VAL A 10 -54.80 0.34 0.47
N VAL A 11 -54.03 1.40 0.29
CA VAL A 11 -52.57 1.39 0.53
C VAL A 11 -52.21 2.61 1.37
N THR A 12 -51.68 2.34 2.57
CA THR A 12 -51.10 3.34 3.47
C THR A 12 -49.67 3.69 3.01
N PRO A 13 -49.20 4.94 3.20
CA PRO A 13 -47.82 5.29 2.88
C PRO A 13 -46.91 4.78 3.99
N SER A 14 -46.13 3.73 3.72
CA SER A 14 -45.00 3.37 4.58
C SER A 14 -43.80 4.25 4.23
N ALA A 15 -43.21 4.85 5.25
CA ALA A 15 -42.06 5.72 5.16
C ALA A 15 -40.91 5.04 4.39
N VAL A 16 -40.43 5.69 3.33
CA VAL A 16 -39.19 5.33 2.66
C VAL A 16 -38.05 5.77 3.57
N SER A 17 -37.44 4.83 4.28
CA SER A 17 -36.14 5.04 4.90
C SER A 17 -35.07 4.99 3.81
N ASP A 18 -34.45 6.14 3.58
CA ASP A 18 -33.33 6.36 2.66
C ASP A 18 -32.12 5.47 3.06
N PRO A 19 -31.66 4.53 2.22
CA PRO A 19 -30.59 3.61 2.58
C PRO A 19 -29.18 4.21 2.39
N LEU A 20 -29.07 5.46 1.95
CA LEU A 20 -27.77 6.13 1.76
C LEU A 20 -27.28 6.81 3.04
N ARG A 21 -27.18 6.04 4.14
CA ARG A 21 -26.45 6.46 5.34
C ARG A 21 -25.22 5.57 5.53
N SER A 22 -24.10 6.06 5.01
CA SER A 22 -22.71 5.72 5.37
C SER A 22 -22.47 4.27 5.81
N VAL A 23 -22.39 3.36 4.85
CA VAL A 23 -21.73 2.07 5.08
C VAL A 23 -20.23 2.33 5.11
N SER A 24 -19.64 2.13 6.28
CA SER A 24 -18.20 2.13 6.47
C SER A 24 -17.59 1.05 5.59
N VAL A 25 -16.52 1.38 4.85
CA VAL A 25 -15.82 0.47 3.90
C VAL A 25 -15.35 -0.84 4.58
N TYR A 26 -15.37 -0.89 5.91
CA TYR A 26 -14.91 -2.01 6.73
C TYR A 26 -15.93 -3.14 6.98
N ASP A 27 -17.21 -2.98 6.62
CA ASP A 27 -18.27 -3.93 7.01
C ASP A 27 -18.98 -4.63 5.84
N THR A 28 -18.35 -4.65 4.67
CA THR A 28 -18.86 -5.51 3.59
C THR A 28 -18.43 -6.94 3.88
N THR A 29 -19.33 -7.74 4.43
CA THR A 29 -19.21 -9.20 4.38
C THR A 29 -18.96 -9.59 2.93
N VAL A 30 -17.80 -10.21 2.66
CA VAL A 30 -17.39 -10.62 1.31
C VAL A 30 -18.35 -11.73 0.84
N SER A 31 -19.48 -11.32 0.25
CA SER A 31 -20.53 -12.24 -0.20
C SER A 31 -20.19 -12.92 -1.52
N THR A 32 -19.11 -12.52 -2.20
CA THR A 32 -18.66 -13.11 -3.46
C THR A 32 -17.13 -13.03 -3.56
N LEU A 33 -16.46 -14.18 -3.48
CA LEU A 33 -15.02 -14.30 -3.74
C LEU A 33 -14.79 -14.07 -5.25
N VAL A 34 -13.93 -13.10 -5.60
CA VAL A 34 -13.72 -12.67 -7.00
C VAL A 34 -12.78 -13.63 -7.76
N ALA A 35 -11.88 -14.33 -7.06
CA ALA A 35 -10.99 -15.35 -7.61
C ALA A 35 -10.59 -16.35 -6.51
N PRO A 36 -10.32 -17.64 -6.82
CA PRO A 36 -9.78 -18.57 -5.85
C PRO A 36 -8.38 -18.12 -5.38
N PRO A 37 -8.04 -18.24 -4.08
CA PRO A 37 -6.69 -17.98 -3.59
C PRO A 37 -5.63 -18.76 -4.39
N GLY A 38 -4.50 -18.11 -4.67
CA GLY A 38 -3.38 -18.71 -5.40
C GLY A 38 -3.43 -18.58 -6.92
N ALA A 39 -4.54 -18.09 -7.49
CA ALA A 39 -4.69 -17.87 -8.94
C ALA A 39 -4.22 -16.45 -9.34
N PHE A 40 -2.92 -16.32 -9.56
CA PHE A 40 -2.28 -15.08 -10.03
C PHE A 40 -0.95 -15.40 -10.74
N ASP A 41 -0.39 -14.44 -11.46
CA ASP A 41 0.79 -14.67 -12.31
C ASP A 41 2.10 -14.35 -11.57
N MET A 42 2.12 -13.24 -10.84
CA MET A 42 3.32 -12.68 -10.23
C MET A 42 2.94 -11.83 -9.01
N TYR A 43 3.94 -11.46 -8.22
CA TYR A 43 3.76 -10.46 -7.17
C TYR A 43 4.23 -9.09 -7.62
N ILE A 44 3.55 -8.05 -7.16
CA ILE A 44 4.13 -6.71 -7.03
C ILE A 44 4.62 -6.57 -5.59
N LEU A 45 5.90 -6.30 -5.41
CA LEU A 45 6.42 -5.77 -4.16
C LEU A 45 6.30 -4.24 -4.21
N ALA A 46 5.42 -3.70 -3.39
CA ALA A 46 5.21 -2.26 -3.25
C ALA A 46 5.96 -1.76 -2.02
N GLN A 47 6.93 -0.88 -2.23
CA GLN A 47 7.71 -0.27 -1.17
C GLN A 47 7.42 1.23 -1.11
N SER A 48 7.35 1.79 0.10
CA SER A 48 7.03 3.18 0.40
C SER A 48 8.24 3.93 0.93
N TRP A 49 8.42 5.15 0.42
CA TRP A 49 9.35 6.13 0.97
C TRP A 49 8.61 6.97 2.01
N GLN A 50 8.74 6.60 3.28
CA GLN A 50 7.96 7.20 4.38
C GLN A 50 8.08 8.74 4.49
N PRO A 51 9.25 9.36 4.25
CA PRO A 51 9.34 10.82 4.24
C PRO A 51 8.37 11.50 3.26
N ALA A 52 8.05 10.87 2.13
CA ALA A 52 7.06 11.41 1.20
C ALA A 52 5.65 11.30 1.78
N PHE A 53 5.26 10.14 2.32
CA PHE A 53 3.94 10.00 2.96
C PHE A 53 3.73 11.06 4.05
N CYS A 54 4.79 11.30 4.84
CA CYS A 54 4.79 12.20 5.98
C CYS A 54 4.93 13.68 5.64
N PHE A 55 5.30 14.03 4.40
CA PHE A 55 5.49 15.42 3.97
C PHE A 55 4.23 16.26 4.23
N GLY A 56 4.34 17.24 5.14
CA GLY A 56 3.24 18.11 5.55
C GLY A 56 2.24 17.48 6.52
N LYS A 57 2.51 16.26 7.03
CA LYS A 57 1.65 15.50 7.94
C LYS A 57 2.33 15.18 9.27
N GLU A 58 3.46 15.82 9.57
CA GLU A 58 4.29 15.54 10.74
C GLU A 58 3.60 15.88 12.05
N LYS A 59 2.67 16.84 12.03
CA LYS A 59 1.80 17.14 13.18
C LYS A 59 0.61 16.19 13.29
N GLN A 60 0.18 15.59 12.19
CA GLN A 60 -1.02 14.74 12.10
C GLN A 60 -0.75 13.32 12.56
N TYR A 61 0.41 12.75 12.19
CA TYR A 61 0.68 11.33 12.37
C TYR A 61 1.88 11.10 13.31
N PRO A 62 1.73 10.29 14.38
CA PRO A 62 2.81 10.05 15.36
C PRO A 62 4.09 9.47 14.76
N GLY A 63 3.99 8.50 13.85
CA GLY A 63 5.16 7.92 13.18
C GLY A 63 5.88 8.92 12.26
N CYS A 64 5.17 9.93 11.76
CA CYS A 64 5.80 11.04 11.03
C CYS A 64 6.52 12.04 11.95
N ARG A 65 6.07 12.16 13.20
CA ARG A 65 6.68 13.05 14.21
C ARG A 65 7.94 12.44 14.83
N ALA A 66 7.90 11.15 15.09
CA ALA A 66 8.98 10.40 15.72
C ALA A 66 9.30 9.15 14.88
N PRO A 67 9.87 9.33 13.67
CA PRO A 67 10.17 8.20 12.80
C PRO A 67 11.29 7.34 13.39
N GLN A 68 11.30 6.04 13.11
CA GLN A 68 12.45 5.19 13.39
C GLN A 68 13.66 5.59 12.53
N SER A 69 14.86 5.20 12.97
CA SER A 69 16.11 5.48 12.24
C SER A 69 16.08 4.88 10.83
N TYR A 70 15.63 3.62 10.69
CA TYR A 70 15.56 2.90 9.42
C TYR A 70 14.75 3.68 8.36
N TRP A 71 13.57 4.18 8.72
CA TRP A 71 12.65 4.88 7.79
C TRP A 71 13.23 6.17 7.21
N ARG A 72 14.28 6.75 7.83
CA ARG A 72 14.90 8.01 7.36
C ARG A 72 15.70 7.84 6.07
N SER A 73 16.21 6.64 5.82
CA SER A 73 17.08 6.37 4.67
C SER A 73 16.68 5.13 3.88
N HIS A 74 15.71 4.35 4.36
CA HIS A 74 15.26 3.12 3.71
C HIS A 74 13.79 3.21 3.34
N LEU A 75 13.46 2.58 2.21
CA LEU A 75 12.12 2.15 1.89
C LEU A 75 11.62 1.17 2.96
N THR A 76 10.29 1.08 3.06
CA THR A 76 9.62 0.07 3.86
C THR A 76 8.46 -0.53 3.08
N LEU A 77 7.94 -1.67 3.53
CA LEU A 77 6.82 -2.33 2.87
C LEU A 77 5.57 -1.46 2.89
N HIS A 78 4.96 -1.34 1.71
CA HIS A 78 3.53 -1.11 1.60
C HIS A 78 2.81 -2.47 1.56
N GLY A 79 3.24 -3.36 0.68
CA GLY A 79 2.68 -4.71 0.59
C GLY A 79 3.25 -5.58 -0.52
N LEU A 80 2.77 -6.83 -0.53
CA LEU A 80 3.14 -7.87 -1.47
C LEU A 80 1.88 -8.34 -2.20
N TRP A 81 1.63 -7.84 -3.40
CA TRP A 81 0.31 -7.95 -4.03
C TRP A 81 0.29 -9.00 -5.13
N PRO A 82 -0.55 -10.06 -5.01
CA PRO A 82 -0.87 -10.93 -6.14
C PRO A 82 -1.40 -10.12 -7.33
N GLU A 83 -0.82 -10.33 -8.52
CA GLU A 83 -1.10 -9.56 -9.72
C GLU A 83 -1.36 -10.48 -10.94
N LEU A 84 -2.20 -10.01 -11.86
CA LEU A 84 -2.52 -10.68 -13.11
C LEU A 84 -2.02 -9.84 -14.29
N SER A 85 -1.42 -10.47 -15.30
CA SER A 85 -0.74 -9.76 -16.39
C SER A 85 -1.69 -9.13 -17.42
N GLY A 86 -2.96 -9.53 -17.41
CA GLY A 86 -3.94 -9.16 -18.45
C GLY A 86 -5.34 -8.85 -17.94
N SER A 87 -5.53 -8.77 -16.63
CA SER A 87 -6.82 -8.49 -16.01
C SER A 87 -6.65 -7.74 -14.70
N ALA A 88 -7.75 -7.30 -14.10
CA ALA A 88 -7.72 -6.71 -12.77
C ALA A 88 -7.08 -7.69 -11.76
N PRO A 89 -6.26 -7.20 -10.81
CA PRO A 89 -5.67 -8.04 -9.79
C PRO A 89 -6.74 -8.65 -8.87
N PRO A 90 -6.51 -9.86 -8.36
CA PRO A 90 -7.41 -10.48 -7.40
C PRO A 90 -7.41 -9.68 -6.09
N SER A 91 -8.57 -9.59 -5.43
CA SER A 91 -8.68 -8.96 -4.12
C SER A 91 -9.76 -9.63 -3.27
N PHE A 92 -9.58 -9.60 -1.95
CA PHE A 92 -10.55 -10.13 -0.98
C PHE A 92 -10.93 -11.60 -1.25
N CYS A 93 -9.94 -12.48 -1.46
CA CYS A 93 -10.15 -13.84 -1.97
C CYS A 93 -10.55 -14.88 -0.90
N SER A 94 -10.51 -14.53 0.38
CA SER A 94 -11.02 -15.37 1.46
C SER A 94 -11.57 -14.52 2.61
N GLY A 95 -12.42 -15.13 3.43
CA GLY A 95 -12.90 -14.55 4.68
C GLY A 95 -12.01 -14.89 5.89
N GLU A 96 -10.76 -15.32 5.67
CA GLU A 96 -9.85 -15.63 6.76
C GLU A 96 -9.55 -14.37 7.57
N ALA A 97 -9.94 -14.40 8.85
CA ALA A 97 -9.69 -13.30 9.76
C ALA A 97 -8.18 -13.08 9.94
N PHE A 98 -7.79 -11.81 9.87
CA PHE A 98 -6.44 -11.39 10.27
C PHE A 98 -6.22 -11.64 11.76
N ASP A 99 -5.03 -12.12 12.11
CA ASP A 99 -4.61 -12.49 13.46
C ASP A 99 -3.23 -11.85 13.73
N ALA A 100 -3.26 -10.64 14.30
CA ALA A 100 -2.08 -9.85 14.59
C ALA A 100 -1.13 -10.61 15.54
N ASP A 101 -1.66 -11.21 16.61
CA ASP A 101 -0.88 -11.92 17.63
C ASP A 101 -0.02 -13.03 17.00
N LYS A 102 -0.55 -13.77 16.00
CA LYS A 102 0.23 -14.78 15.29
C LYS A 102 1.41 -14.20 14.54
N ILE A 103 1.23 -13.12 13.79
CA ILE A 103 2.32 -12.55 13.01
C ILE A 103 3.34 -11.85 13.93
N GLU A 104 2.88 -11.20 15.00
CA GLU A 104 3.73 -10.53 15.98
C GLU A 104 4.58 -11.53 16.76
N GLN A 105 4.01 -12.67 17.16
CA GLN A 105 4.72 -13.74 17.85
C GLN A 105 5.82 -14.37 16.97
N GLU A 106 5.53 -14.61 15.70
CA GLU A 106 6.45 -15.34 14.80
C GLU A 106 7.53 -14.44 14.18
N LEU A 107 7.21 -13.18 13.85
CA LEU A 107 8.15 -12.25 13.19
C LEU A 107 8.84 -11.29 14.17
N GLY A 108 8.24 -11.05 15.33
CA GLY A 108 8.65 -10.04 16.29
C GLY A 108 8.13 -8.65 15.93
N ILE A 109 7.56 -7.97 16.91
CA ILE A 109 6.96 -6.64 16.73
C ILE A 109 7.96 -5.59 16.22
N ASP A 110 9.20 -5.62 16.69
CA ASP A 110 10.25 -4.69 16.25
C ASP A 110 10.57 -4.86 14.76
N THR A 111 10.60 -6.11 14.27
CA THR A 111 10.77 -6.42 12.84
C THR A 111 9.61 -5.83 12.03
N LEU A 112 8.38 -6.02 12.49
CA LEU A 112 7.19 -5.51 11.81
C LEU A 112 7.16 -3.97 11.78
N HIS A 113 7.44 -3.30 12.89
CA HIS A 113 7.53 -1.84 12.94
C HIS A 113 8.67 -1.31 12.05
N GLN A 114 9.83 -1.95 12.05
CA GLN A 114 10.96 -1.49 11.26
C GLN A 114 10.68 -1.59 9.75
N TYR A 115 10.17 -2.74 9.29
CA TYR A 115 10.08 -3.05 7.85
C TYR A 115 8.70 -2.84 7.23
N TRP A 116 7.60 -2.85 8.00
CA TRP A 116 6.23 -2.66 7.49
C TRP A 116 5.41 -1.70 8.38
N PRO A 117 5.84 -0.44 8.55
CA PRO A 117 5.22 0.47 9.51
C PRO A 117 3.86 1.00 9.06
N ASP A 118 2.95 1.20 10.02
CA ASP A 118 1.87 2.18 9.89
C ASP A 118 2.23 3.48 10.60
N VAL A 119 2.79 4.43 9.84
CA VAL A 119 3.22 5.72 10.37
C VAL A 119 2.07 6.60 10.86
N LYS A 120 0.80 6.26 10.58
CA LYS A 120 -0.38 7.03 11.04
C LYS A 120 -0.67 6.84 12.52
N PHE A 121 -0.18 5.77 13.12
CA PHE A 121 -0.38 5.45 14.53
C PHE A 121 0.96 5.41 15.27
N SER A 122 0.89 5.57 16.60
CA SER A 122 2.03 5.24 17.45
C SER A 122 2.20 3.74 17.50
N GLU A 123 3.43 3.25 17.59
CA GLU A 123 3.76 1.81 17.72
C GLU A 123 3.07 1.10 18.90
N ALA A 124 2.70 1.83 19.96
CA ALA A 124 1.93 1.27 21.07
C ALA A 124 0.40 1.23 20.84
N SER A 125 -0.08 1.65 19.65
CA SER A 125 -1.51 1.74 19.37
C SER A 125 -2.06 0.39 18.92
N PRO A 126 -3.23 -0.05 19.43
CA PRO A 126 -3.88 -1.25 18.91
C PRO A 126 -4.35 -1.11 17.45
N GLN A 127 -4.45 0.12 16.94
CA GLN A 127 -4.78 0.39 15.52
C GLN A 127 -3.58 0.24 14.59
N TYR A 128 -2.35 0.08 15.10
CA TYR A 128 -1.17 -0.04 14.26
C TYR A 128 -1.26 -1.25 13.31
N ALA A 129 -1.84 -2.34 13.80
CA ALA A 129 -2.05 -3.56 13.02
C ALA A 129 -3.18 -3.45 11.98
N ASP A 130 -3.96 -2.35 11.94
CA ASP A 130 -5.03 -2.18 10.94
C ASP A 130 -4.47 -2.08 9.52
N PHE A 131 -3.26 -1.56 9.35
CA PHE A 131 -2.60 -1.58 8.05
C PHE A 131 -2.26 -3.00 7.60
N TRP A 132 -1.66 -3.81 8.48
CA TRP A 132 -1.39 -5.22 8.19
C TRP A 132 -2.67 -6.00 7.93
N LYS A 133 -3.73 -5.72 8.69
CA LYS A 133 -5.06 -6.27 8.47
C LYS A 133 -5.58 -5.94 7.07
N HIS A 134 -5.44 -4.70 6.61
CA HIS A 134 -5.84 -4.30 5.27
C HIS A 134 -5.07 -5.08 4.20
N GLU A 135 -3.74 -5.10 4.31
CA GLU A 135 -2.86 -5.77 3.34
C GLU A 135 -3.12 -7.28 3.30
N TRP A 136 -3.37 -7.91 4.45
CA TRP A 136 -3.80 -9.30 4.51
C TRP A 136 -5.16 -9.49 3.83
N THR A 137 -6.18 -8.77 4.31
CA THR A 137 -7.58 -8.97 3.89
C THR A 137 -7.75 -8.75 2.40
N ARG A 138 -7.12 -7.70 1.85
CA ARG A 138 -7.24 -7.34 0.44
C ARG A 138 -6.32 -8.15 -0.46
N HIS A 139 -5.05 -8.36 -0.08
CA HIS A 139 -4.02 -8.92 -0.95
C HIS A 139 -3.53 -10.30 -0.48
N GLY A 140 -3.20 -10.43 0.81
CA GLY A 140 -2.67 -11.66 1.38
C GLY A 140 -3.61 -12.87 1.23
N THR A 141 -4.92 -12.68 1.41
CA THR A 141 -5.94 -13.73 1.21
C THR A 141 -5.96 -14.30 -0.22
N CYS A 142 -5.45 -13.57 -1.21
CA CYS A 142 -5.36 -14.00 -2.59
C CYS A 142 -4.08 -14.77 -2.92
N SER A 143 -3.07 -14.74 -2.04
CA SER A 143 -1.77 -15.39 -2.28
C SER A 143 -1.83 -16.92 -2.23
N GLY A 144 -2.81 -17.49 -1.53
CA GLY A 144 -2.85 -18.92 -1.21
C GLY A 144 -1.80 -19.36 -0.17
N LEU A 145 -0.99 -18.43 0.36
CA LEU A 145 -0.09 -18.67 1.48
C LEU A 145 -0.86 -18.58 2.80
N LYS A 146 -0.32 -19.19 3.85
CA LYS A 146 -0.77 -18.93 5.22
C LYS A 146 -0.36 -17.51 5.62
N GLN A 147 -1.12 -16.91 6.54
CA GLN A 147 -0.87 -15.54 6.99
C GLN A 147 0.57 -15.28 7.42
N VAL A 148 1.12 -16.11 8.33
CA VAL A 148 2.51 -15.97 8.79
C VAL A 148 3.50 -16.08 7.62
N ASP A 149 3.30 -17.03 6.70
CA ASP A 149 4.18 -17.21 5.54
C ASP A 149 4.14 -15.99 4.61
N TYR A 150 2.97 -15.41 4.37
CA TYR A 150 2.79 -14.20 3.55
C TYR A 150 3.60 -13.02 4.11
N PHE A 151 3.44 -12.71 5.40
CA PHE A 151 4.19 -11.62 6.05
C PHE A 151 5.69 -11.93 6.11
N THR A 152 6.06 -13.18 6.38
CA THR A 152 7.46 -13.64 6.40
C THR A 152 8.14 -13.43 5.05
N HIS A 153 7.50 -13.83 3.95
CA HIS A 153 8.07 -13.67 2.63
C HIS A 153 8.18 -12.19 2.21
N ALA A 154 7.18 -11.37 2.51
CA ALA A 154 7.24 -9.94 2.24
C ALA A 154 8.38 -9.25 3.01
N ILE A 155 8.49 -9.50 4.33
CA ILE A 155 9.57 -8.95 5.17
C ILE A 155 10.94 -9.43 4.68
N ASN A 156 11.07 -10.70 4.33
CA ASN A 156 12.34 -11.26 3.85
C ASN A 156 12.81 -10.64 2.53
N LEU A 157 11.88 -10.25 1.65
CA LEU A 157 12.23 -9.48 0.45
C LEU A 157 12.71 -8.07 0.83
N GLU A 158 11.94 -7.35 1.66
CA GLU A 158 12.25 -5.97 2.06
C GLU A 158 13.60 -5.84 2.77
N ARG A 159 13.85 -6.69 3.77
CA ARG A 159 15.08 -6.61 4.58
C ARG A 159 16.32 -7.05 3.81
N ASN A 160 16.17 -7.68 2.65
CA ASN A 160 17.28 -8.23 1.91
C ASN A 160 17.80 -7.19 0.92
N GLU A 161 18.87 -6.51 1.33
CA GLU A 161 19.55 -5.45 0.57
C GLU A 161 20.14 -5.92 -0.77
N THR A 162 20.20 -7.23 -1.02
CA THR A 162 20.60 -7.76 -2.33
C THR A 162 19.41 -7.99 -3.28
N LEU A 163 18.20 -8.15 -2.73
CA LEU A 163 17.00 -8.50 -3.48
C LEU A 163 16.11 -7.28 -3.77
N ALA A 164 15.79 -6.48 -2.75
CA ALA A 164 14.93 -5.30 -2.88
C ALA A 164 15.53 -4.07 -2.17
N PRO A 165 16.75 -3.64 -2.52
CA PRO A 165 17.42 -2.54 -1.83
C PRO A 165 16.71 -1.21 -1.99
N THR A 166 16.87 -0.34 -1.00
CA THR A 166 16.84 1.10 -1.24
C THR A 166 18.16 1.50 -1.91
N PRO A 167 18.17 1.99 -3.15
CA PRO A 167 19.41 2.29 -3.85
C PRO A 167 20.23 3.35 -3.12
N GLN A 168 21.56 3.22 -3.11
CA GLN A 168 22.45 4.19 -2.45
C GLN A 168 22.22 5.62 -2.97
N LEU A 169 21.87 5.77 -4.26
CA LEU A 169 21.47 7.05 -4.84
C LEU A 169 20.33 7.73 -4.05
N VAL A 170 19.36 6.98 -3.57
CA VAL A 170 18.26 7.50 -2.74
C VAL A 170 18.78 7.86 -1.35
N GLN A 171 19.55 6.98 -0.72
CA GLN A 171 20.08 7.18 0.63
C GLN A 171 21.03 8.39 0.73
N ASP A 172 21.89 8.58 -0.26
CA ASP A 172 22.87 9.69 -0.31
C ASP A 172 22.22 11.04 -0.62
N ASN A 173 20.99 11.05 -1.13
CA ASN A 173 20.31 12.27 -1.58
C ASN A 173 19.06 12.58 -0.75
N VAL A 174 18.92 12.03 0.46
CA VAL A 174 17.84 12.39 1.39
C VAL A 174 17.81 13.91 1.62
N GLY A 175 16.65 14.53 1.40
CA GLY A 175 16.47 15.98 1.44
C GLY A 175 16.89 16.72 0.16
N GLY A 176 17.50 16.03 -0.80
CA GLY A 176 18.00 16.57 -2.05
C GLY A 176 17.12 16.27 -3.26
N GLN A 177 17.69 16.50 -4.45
CA GLN A 177 17.08 16.18 -5.74
C GLN A 177 18.01 15.30 -6.56
N VAL A 178 17.41 14.36 -7.29
CA VAL A 178 18.10 13.47 -8.22
C VAL A 178 17.49 13.60 -9.61
N ASP A 179 18.30 13.33 -10.64
CA ASP A 179 17.81 13.19 -12.00
C ASP A 179 16.92 11.94 -12.13
N VAL A 180 15.76 12.08 -12.77
CA VAL A 180 14.77 10.99 -12.85
C VAL A 180 15.32 9.78 -13.61
N LYS A 181 16.16 10.00 -14.63
CA LYS A 181 16.76 8.92 -15.40
C LYS A 181 17.72 8.12 -14.52
N LYS A 182 18.58 8.79 -13.75
CA LYS A 182 19.46 8.13 -12.77
C LYS A 182 18.68 7.36 -11.71
N LEU A 183 17.55 7.92 -11.24
CA LEU A 183 16.69 7.24 -10.28
C LEU A 183 16.11 5.94 -10.86
N ARG A 184 15.62 5.98 -12.11
CA ARG A 184 15.15 4.77 -12.82
C ARG A 184 16.27 3.76 -13.03
N GLU A 185 17.45 4.20 -13.45
CA GLU A 185 18.62 3.33 -13.60
C GLU A 185 18.99 2.64 -12.28
N ALA A 186 18.92 3.36 -11.16
CA ALA A 186 19.23 2.83 -9.84
C ALA A 186 18.22 1.77 -9.36
N PHE A 187 16.94 1.92 -9.69
CA PHE A 187 15.92 0.90 -9.38
C PHE A 187 15.88 -0.23 -10.40
N GLY A 188 16.31 -0.02 -11.65
CA GLY A 188 16.18 -0.97 -12.74
C GLY A 188 14.74 -1.02 -13.29
N ASP A 189 14.30 -2.21 -13.72
CA ASP A 189 12.95 -2.40 -14.28
C ASP A 189 11.90 -2.40 -13.16
N ALA A 190 11.23 -1.25 -13.00
CA ALA A 190 10.30 -0.94 -11.92
C ALA A 190 9.38 0.22 -12.33
N ALA A 191 8.26 0.39 -11.62
CA ALA A 191 7.44 1.59 -11.72
C ALA A 191 7.67 2.50 -10.52
N LEU A 192 8.08 3.75 -10.77
CA LEU A 192 8.32 4.74 -9.71
C LEU A 192 7.08 5.62 -9.51
N LYS A 193 6.59 5.70 -8.27
CA LYS A 193 5.51 6.61 -7.90
C LYS A 193 6.11 7.87 -7.30
N CYS A 194 5.65 9.00 -7.81
CA CYS A 194 5.90 10.31 -7.27
C CYS A 194 4.57 11.01 -6.95
N GLN A 195 4.56 11.74 -5.83
CA GLN A 195 3.48 12.65 -5.46
C GLN A 195 3.90 14.10 -5.70
N HIS A 196 2.93 15.00 -5.84
CA HIS A 196 3.20 16.41 -6.08
C HIS A 196 2.87 17.21 -4.82
N SER A 197 3.79 18.07 -4.39
CA SER A 197 3.45 19.04 -3.36
C SER A 197 2.50 20.08 -3.93
N HIS A 198 1.39 20.30 -3.24
CA HIS A 198 0.62 21.53 -3.41
C HIS A 198 1.39 22.61 -2.65
N GLY A 199 2.01 23.53 -3.37
CA GLY A 199 2.62 24.70 -2.74
C GLY A 199 1.53 25.51 -2.04
N GLU A 200 1.71 25.81 -0.76
CA GLU A 200 0.93 26.87 -0.11
C GLU A 200 1.58 28.21 -0.47
N GLY A 201 0.83 29.06 -1.17
CA GLY A 201 1.27 30.39 -1.60
C GLY A 201 1.85 30.45 -3.01
N GLY A 202 1.60 31.57 -3.69
CA GLY A 202 1.81 31.77 -5.14
C GLY A 202 3.24 31.67 -5.67
N ASP A 203 4.24 31.48 -4.80
CA ASP A 203 5.66 31.38 -5.15
C ASP A 203 6.29 30.00 -4.80
N ALA A 204 5.54 29.09 -4.18
CA ALA A 204 6.05 27.78 -3.80
C ALA A 204 6.14 26.84 -5.03
N LYS A 205 7.36 26.54 -5.46
CA LYS A 205 7.62 25.59 -6.55
C LYS A 205 6.97 24.23 -6.23
N HIS A 206 6.13 23.74 -7.14
CA HIS A 206 5.66 22.36 -7.13
C HIS A 206 6.86 21.42 -7.13
N ALA A 207 6.98 20.59 -6.10
CA ALA A 207 8.02 19.57 -6.01
C ALA A 207 7.40 18.20 -6.33
N THR A 208 8.04 17.47 -7.24
CA THR A 208 7.76 16.06 -7.48
C THR A 208 8.57 15.25 -6.47
N LEU A 209 7.89 14.60 -5.53
CA LEU A 209 8.50 13.86 -4.42
C LEU A 209 8.45 12.36 -4.72
N PHE A 210 9.60 11.68 -4.71
CA PHE A 210 9.64 10.22 -4.79
C PHE A 210 8.89 9.62 -3.60
N SER A 211 7.91 8.75 -3.84
CA SER A 211 7.02 8.26 -2.79
C SER A 211 6.95 6.75 -2.71
N GLN A 212 7.02 6.01 -3.82
CA GLN A 212 6.97 4.55 -3.81
C GLN A 212 7.70 3.95 -5.01
N VAL A 213 8.03 2.67 -4.91
CA VAL A 213 8.51 1.85 -6.04
C VAL A 213 7.75 0.53 -6.07
N PHE A 214 7.37 0.11 -7.28
CA PHE A 214 6.77 -1.19 -7.55
C PHE A 214 7.76 -2.05 -8.36
N THR A 215 8.10 -3.22 -7.82
CA THR A 215 8.92 -4.23 -8.51
C THR A 215 8.12 -5.52 -8.68
N CYS A 216 8.40 -6.27 -9.74
CA CYS A 216 7.64 -7.47 -10.09
C CYS A 216 8.45 -8.73 -9.78
N TRP A 217 7.79 -9.77 -9.27
CA TRP A 217 8.43 -10.97 -8.74
C TRP A 217 7.73 -12.24 -9.20
N GLN A 218 8.51 -13.20 -9.70
CA GLN A 218 8.06 -14.57 -9.92
C GLN A 218 7.70 -15.26 -8.62
N LYS A 219 6.88 -16.31 -8.73
CA LYS A 219 6.55 -17.23 -7.64
C LYS A 219 6.78 -18.67 -8.04
N ASP A 220 7.06 -19.52 -7.06
CA ASP A 220 7.12 -20.96 -7.27
C ASP A 220 5.72 -21.61 -7.30
N ALA A 221 5.67 -22.94 -7.47
CA ALA A 221 4.43 -23.71 -7.49
C ALA A 221 3.63 -23.68 -6.17
N ARG A 222 4.24 -23.19 -5.08
CA ARG A 222 3.61 -23.00 -3.76
C ARG A 222 3.29 -21.53 -3.49
N ASN A 223 3.38 -20.68 -4.52
CA ASN A 223 3.17 -19.24 -4.44
C ASN A 223 4.21 -18.49 -3.59
N VAL A 224 5.39 -19.06 -3.34
CA VAL A 224 6.47 -18.34 -2.64
C VAL A 224 7.16 -17.40 -3.63
N PRO A 225 7.34 -16.10 -3.33
CA PRO A 225 8.09 -15.20 -4.20
C PRO A 225 9.57 -15.63 -4.27
N THR A 226 10.14 -15.61 -5.47
CA THR A 226 11.47 -16.20 -5.71
C THR A 226 12.45 -15.22 -6.33
N GLN A 227 12.13 -14.70 -7.51
CA GLN A 227 13.07 -13.90 -8.30
C GLN A 227 12.38 -12.66 -8.86
N ARG A 228 13.10 -11.54 -8.82
CA ARG A 228 12.69 -10.31 -9.50
C ARG A 228 12.67 -10.51 -11.02
N ILE A 229 11.62 -10.02 -11.66
CA ILE A 229 11.43 -10.04 -13.10
C ILE A 229 11.14 -8.65 -13.64
N ALA A 230 11.16 -8.52 -14.96
CA ALA A 230 10.66 -7.33 -15.62
C ALA A 230 9.14 -7.20 -15.37
N CYS A 231 8.71 -5.99 -15.08
CA CYS A 231 7.32 -5.62 -14.92
C CYS A 231 6.61 -5.52 -16.28
N PRO A 232 5.36 -5.98 -16.38
CA PRO A 232 4.58 -5.83 -17.60
C PRO A 232 4.14 -4.37 -17.82
N PRO A 233 3.71 -4.03 -19.05
CA PRO A 233 3.39 -2.64 -19.41
C PRO A 233 2.36 -1.95 -18.53
N HIS A 234 1.37 -2.67 -17.98
CA HIS A 234 0.36 -2.05 -17.10
C HIS A 234 0.96 -1.60 -15.77
N ILE A 235 1.96 -2.30 -15.25
CA ILE A 235 2.70 -1.85 -14.06
C ILE A 235 3.59 -0.67 -14.41
N HIS A 236 4.27 -0.67 -15.57
CA HIS A 236 5.01 0.52 -16.01
C HIS A 236 4.12 1.75 -16.20
N SER A 237 2.85 1.56 -16.55
CA SER A 237 1.88 2.67 -16.68
C SER A 237 1.57 3.36 -15.33
N GLU A 238 1.86 2.69 -14.21
CA GLU A 238 1.77 3.26 -12.88
C GLU A 238 2.89 4.27 -12.58
N ASP A 239 3.97 4.33 -13.38
CA ASP A 239 5.05 5.30 -13.18
C ASP A 239 4.52 6.75 -13.32
N THR A 240 4.68 7.52 -12.25
CA THR A 240 4.28 8.93 -12.20
C THR A 240 5.46 9.88 -12.04
N CYS A 241 6.68 9.38 -11.95
CA CYS A 241 7.87 10.21 -11.80
C CYS A 241 8.32 10.83 -13.14
N GLY A 242 8.75 12.09 -13.10
CA GLY A 242 9.27 12.79 -14.28
C GLY A 242 8.24 13.30 -15.30
N LYS A 243 6.94 13.21 -15.00
CA LYS A 243 5.91 13.93 -15.77
C LYS A 243 6.05 15.44 -15.50
N GLY A 244 6.76 16.16 -16.36
CA GLY A 244 6.92 17.62 -16.28
C GLY A 244 8.14 18.11 -15.48
N SER A 245 9.01 17.22 -15.00
CA SER A 245 10.28 17.59 -14.35
C SER A 245 11.39 16.59 -14.72
N VAL A 246 12.61 17.08 -14.91
CA VAL A 246 13.81 16.25 -15.08
C VAL A 246 14.42 15.82 -13.75
N SER A 247 14.03 16.47 -12.65
CA SER A 247 14.45 16.15 -11.30
C SER A 247 13.29 15.70 -10.42
N VAL A 248 13.60 14.82 -9.48
CA VAL A 248 12.69 14.35 -8.41
C VAL A 248 13.37 14.62 -7.08
N THR A 249 12.60 15.17 -6.14
CA THR A 249 13.05 15.34 -4.76
C THR A 249 12.97 14.00 -4.03
N ILE A 250 14.03 13.66 -3.29
CA ILE A 250 14.01 12.58 -2.31
C ILE A 250 13.73 13.23 -0.96
N PRO A 251 12.48 13.31 -0.48
CA PRO A 251 12.19 14.02 0.75
C PRO A 251 12.89 13.32 1.94
N GLY A 252 13.35 14.12 2.90
CA GLY A 252 13.76 13.62 4.22
C GLY A 252 12.67 13.92 5.25
N PHE A 253 12.69 13.20 6.37
CA PHE A 253 11.96 13.67 7.55
C PHE A 253 12.52 15.03 7.99
N PRO A 254 11.70 15.93 8.57
CA PRO A 254 12.24 17.15 9.15
C PRO A 254 13.29 16.79 10.20
N ALA A 255 14.35 17.60 10.27
CA ALA A 255 15.31 17.50 11.37
C ALA A 255 14.55 17.59 12.70
N SER A 256 14.90 16.71 13.64
CA SER A 256 14.44 16.85 15.03
C SER A 256 14.83 18.24 15.52
N ALA A 257 13.89 18.96 16.14
CA ALA A 257 14.23 20.19 16.84
C ALA A 257 15.19 19.83 17.99
N GLY A 258 16.50 19.89 17.75
CA GLY A 258 17.51 19.46 18.71
C GLY A 258 18.90 19.08 18.17
N ASP A 259 19.10 19.01 16.84
CA ASP A 259 20.42 18.85 16.24
C ASP A 259 21.07 20.20 15.86
#